data_AF-A0A524LEJ3-F1
#
_entry.id   AF-A0A524LEJ3-F1
#
_cell.length_a   1.000
_cell.length_b   1.000
_cell.length_c   1.000
_cell.angle_alpha   90.00
_cell.angle_beta   90.00
_cell.angle_gamma   90.00
#
_symmetry.space_group_name_H-M   'P 1'
#
loop_
_entity.id
_entity.type
_entity.pdbx_description
1 polymer ?
#
loop_
_entity_poly.entity_id
_entity_poly.type
_entity_poly.pdbx_seq_one_letter_code
_entity_poly.pdbx_strand_id
1 'polypeptide(L)'
;MSLELWTFLMVGVTFGAYLWIAWLSRVRDTSGFYVAGRGVPALANGMATAADWMSAASFISMAGLISTMGYAGGMYLMGWTGGYVLLALLLAPYLRKFGHYTVPDFVGDRYESNVARLVAVVCAVFVSFTYVAGQMRGVGIVFSRFLEVDISVGVVIGMAIVFVYATLGGMKGITWTQVVQYWVLVTAFLVPAIAISFQLTGNPVPQIGMGSALLGDGIPLLGRLDGLHAELGFASYTEAFGAGSWDKLNVFCVTLALMAGTAGLPHVIVRFYTVKSVKAARWSAFWALLFISLLYLTAPATAAFARYYMIQSLHGSEAGALPAWFHNWERTGLILWLDDGDGRVAYHGPAEAQRNEIFRTGTTAAAELAEIRVAHERWVASAGAQGSDGRAVLRERGLSGPDGDIIVLATPEMA
;
A
#
# COMPACT_ATOMS: atom_id res chain seq x y z
N MET A 1 -21.71 15.36 -15.10
CA MET A 1 -21.91 14.31 -14.08
C MET A 1 -21.03 14.64 -12.90
N SER A 2 -21.51 14.50 -11.65
CA SER A 2 -20.69 14.73 -10.46
C SER A 2 -19.56 13.69 -10.37
N LEU A 3 -18.44 14.04 -9.72
CA LEU A 3 -17.34 13.11 -9.45
C LEU A 3 -17.83 11.85 -8.72
N GLU A 4 -18.74 12.05 -7.76
CA GLU A 4 -19.38 10.99 -6.99
C GLU A 4 -20.12 9.98 -7.87
N LEU A 5 -20.87 10.44 -8.88
CA LEU A 5 -21.57 9.55 -9.81
C LEU A 5 -20.59 8.74 -10.67
N TRP A 6 -19.48 9.34 -11.11
CA TRP A 6 -18.43 8.61 -11.82
C TRP A 6 -17.78 7.54 -10.96
N THR A 7 -17.53 7.86 -9.69
CA THR A 7 -17.00 6.91 -8.71
C THR A 7 -17.93 5.72 -8.54
N PHE A 8 -19.22 5.95 -8.26
CA PHE A 8 -20.19 4.86 -8.10
C PHE A 8 -20.34 4.02 -9.36
N LEU A 9 -20.29 4.64 -10.54
CA LEU A 9 -20.35 3.92 -11.81
C LEU A 9 -19.12 3.02 -11.98
N MET A 10 -17.91 3.54 -11.76
CA MET A 10 -16.68 2.76 -11.90
C MET A 10 -16.59 1.62 -10.87
N VAL A 11 -16.97 1.88 -9.62
CA VAL A 11 -17.07 0.86 -8.57
C VAL A 11 -18.12 -0.20 -8.94
N GLY A 12 -19.31 0.21 -9.37
CA GLY A 12 -20.37 -0.70 -9.78
C GLY A 12 -19.98 -1.58 -10.96
N VAL A 13 -19.33 -1.00 -11.97
CA VAL A 13 -18.83 -1.73 -13.15
C VAL A 13 -17.73 -2.72 -12.77
N THR A 14 -16.78 -2.33 -11.91
CA THR A 14 -15.68 -3.22 -11.50
C THR A 14 -16.17 -4.39 -10.65
N PHE A 15 -16.95 -4.15 -9.59
CA PHE A 15 -17.53 -5.23 -8.79
C PHE A 15 -18.53 -6.09 -9.59
N GLY A 16 -19.32 -5.46 -10.46
CA GLY A 16 -20.20 -6.17 -11.40
C GLY A 16 -19.42 -7.12 -12.31
N ALA A 17 -18.29 -6.66 -12.86
CA ALA A 17 -17.41 -7.50 -13.66
C ALA A 17 -16.82 -8.67 -12.84
N TYR A 18 -16.42 -8.44 -11.59
CA TYR A 18 -15.87 -9.49 -10.73
C TYR A 18 -16.91 -10.57 -10.41
N LEU A 19 -18.12 -10.16 -10.01
CA LEU A 19 -19.23 -11.07 -9.73
C LEU A 19 -19.67 -11.83 -10.99
N TRP A 20 -19.71 -11.15 -12.14
CA TRP A 20 -20.03 -11.77 -13.43
C TRP A 20 -19.01 -12.85 -13.82
N ILE A 21 -17.70 -12.57 -13.69
CA ILE A 21 -16.64 -13.54 -13.97
C ILE A 21 -16.72 -14.73 -13.00
N ALA A 22 -16.95 -14.47 -11.71
CA ALA A 22 -17.12 -15.52 -10.72
C ALA A 22 -18.34 -16.42 -11.04
N TRP A 23 -19.45 -15.82 -11.45
CA TRP A 23 -20.65 -16.54 -11.88
C TRP A 23 -20.43 -17.42 -13.12
N LEU A 24 -19.71 -16.92 -14.13
CA LEU A 24 -19.34 -17.69 -15.33
C LEU A 24 -18.32 -18.79 -15.04
N SER A 25 -17.49 -18.62 -14.01
CA SER A 25 -16.39 -19.52 -13.67
C SER A 25 -16.74 -20.57 -12.61
N ARG A 26 -18.02 -20.72 -12.25
CA ARG A 26 -18.47 -21.64 -11.19
C ARG A 26 -17.98 -23.07 -11.42
N VAL A 27 -17.42 -23.65 -10.37
CA VAL A 27 -16.84 -25.00 -10.38
C VAL A 27 -17.59 -25.90 -9.40
N ARG A 28 -17.75 -27.19 -9.73
CA ARG A 28 -18.43 -28.19 -8.90
C ARG A 28 -17.49 -29.23 -8.29
N ASP A 29 -16.24 -29.33 -8.76
CA ASP A 29 -15.25 -30.33 -8.33
C ASP A 29 -14.04 -29.70 -7.61
N THR A 30 -13.41 -30.49 -6.72
CA THR A 30 -12.28 -30.05 -5.87
C THR A 30 -11.06 -29.59 -6.67
N SER A 31 -10.74 -30.24 -7.80
CA SER A 31 -9.59 -29.90 -8.64
C SER A 31 -9.79 -28.56 -9.36
N GLY A 32 -10.99 -28.32 -9.88
CA GLY A 32 -11.35 -27.03 -10.44
C GLY A 32 -11.44 -25.94 -9.37
N PHE A 33 -11.87 -26.27 -8.15
CA PHE A 33 -11.94 -25.31 -7.04
C PHE A 33 -10.55 -24.87 -6.55
N TYR A 34 -9.59 -25.79 -6.34
CA TYR A 34 -8.28 -25.44 -5.77
C TYR A 34 -7.20 -25.11 -6.81
N VAL A 35 -7.20 -25.72 -7.99
CA VAL A 35 -6.12 -25.55 -8.99
C VAL A 35 -6.61 -25.18 -10.38
N ALA A 36 -7.88 -24.83 -10.54
CA ALA A 36 -8.47 -24.45 -11.82
C ALA A 36 -8.23 -25.50 -12.93
N GLY A 37 -8.21 -26.79 -12.56
CA GLY A 37 -7.92 -27.90 -13.49
C GLY A 37 -6.53 -27.81 -14.14
N ARG A 38 -5.61 -27.03 -13.55
CA ARG A 38 -4.26 -26.73 -14.07
C ARG A 38 -4.27 -26.06 -15.45
N GLY A 39 -5.37 -25.40 -15.83
CA GLY A 39 -5.61 -24.92 -17.19
C GLY A 39 -5.14 -23.49 -17.49
N VAL A 40 -4.63 -22.75 -16.50
CA VAL A 40 -4.41 -21.31 -16.61
C VAL A 40 -3.20 -20.98 -17.51
N PRO A 41 -3.35 -20.08 -18.51
CA PRO A 41 -2.22 -19.59 -19.29
C PRO A 41 -1.18 -18.87 -18.42
N ALA A 42 0.11 -19.06 -18.69
CA ALA A 42 1.18 -18.49 -17.87
C ALA A 42 1.10 -16.94 -17.74
N LEU A 43 0.69 -16.25 -18.81
CA LEU A 43 0.49 -14.80 -18.81
C LEU A 43 -0.65 -14.37 -17.87
N ALA A 44 -1.80 -15.06 -17.96
CA ALA A 44 -2.96 -14.81 -17.10
C ALA A 44 -2.64 -15.10 -15.63
N ASN A 45 -1.93 -16.19 -15.37
CA ASN A 45 -1.47 -16.51 -14.02
C ASN A 45 -0.47 -15.45 -13.53
N GLY A 46 0.44 -14.95 -14.38
CA GLY A 46 1.34 -13.86 -14.07
C GLY A 46 0.62 -12.56 -13.69
N MET A 47 -0.36 -12.12 -14.48
CA MET A 47 -1.20 -10.95 -14.15
C MET A 47 -1.97 -11.16 -12.85
N ALA A 48 -2.59 -12.33 -12.69
CA ALA A 48 -3.36 -12.63 -11.48
C ALA A 48 -2.46 -12.66 -10.23
N THR A 49 -1.24 -13.18 -10.37
CA THR A 49 -0.20 -13.17 -9.33
C THR A 49 0.26 -11.74 -9.01
N ALA A 50 0.40 -10.89 -10.04
CA ALA A 50 0.74 -9.48 -9.84
C ALA A 50 -0.39 -8.71 -9.15
N ALA A 51 -1.66 -8.91 -9.52
CA ALA A 51 -2.80 -8.30 -8.81
C ALA A 51 -2.86 -8.72 -7.35
N ASP A 52 -2.67 -10.01 -7.07
CA ASP A 52 -2.58 -10.57 -5.71
C ASP A 52 -1.48 -9.86 -4.89
N TRP A 53 -0.37 -9.54 -5.57
CA TRP A 53 0.78 -8.86 -4.99
C TRP A 53 0.59 -7.36 -4.77
N MET A 54 -0.12 -6.69 -5.69
CA MET A 54 -0.44 -5.26 -5.67
C MET A 54 -1.53 -4.91 -4.64
N SER A 55 -1.58 -5.67 -3.54
CA SER A 55 -2.48 -5.49 -2.42
C SER A 55 -2.36 -4.10 -1.76
N ALA A 56 -3.24 -3.78 -0.81
CA ALA A 56 -3.23 -2.48 -0.13
C ALA A 56 -1.84 -2.08 0.41
N ALA A 57 -1.08 -3.04 0.94
CA ALA A 57 0.27 -2.81 1.43
C ALA A 57 1.24 -2.32 0.34
N SER A 58 1.16 -2.88 -0.87
CA SER A 58 2.05 -2.50 -1.98
C SER A 58 1.57 -1.23 -2.67
N PHE A 59 0.26 -1.07 -2.82
CA PHE A 59 -0.34 0.04 -3.56
C PHE A 59 -0.33 1.34 -2.75
N ILE A 60 -0.66 1.25 -1.46
CA ILE A 60 -0.85 2.40 -0.56
C ILE A 60 0.39 2.56 0.33
N SER A 61 0.68 1.55 1.15
CA SER A 61 1.66 1.69 2.23
C SER A 61 3.10 1.78 1.73
N MET A 62 3.48 1.10 0.64
CA MET A 62 4.87 1.15 0.16
C MET A 62 5.31 2.55 -0.26
N ALA A 63 4.52 3.23 -1.08
CA ALA A 63 4.87 4.57 -1.53
C ALA A 63 4.67 5.60 -0.39
N GLY A 64 3.76 5.37 0.55
CA GLY A 64 3.70 6.12 1.81
C GLY A 64 4.97 5.99 2.67
N LEU A 65 5.48 4.77 2.83
CA LEU A 65 6.72 4.48 3.54
C LEU A 65 7.94 5.10 2.82
N ILE A 66 8.02 4.99 1.49
CA ILE A 66 9.13 5.60 0.73
C ILE A 66 9.06 7.14 0.82
N SER A 67 7.87 7.72 0.79
CA SER A 67 7.71 9.18 0.88
C SER A 67 8.12 9.73 2.24
N THR A 68 7.93 8.96 3.31
CA THR A 68 8.30 9.36 4.67
C THR A 68 9.75 9.00 5.04
N MET A 69 10.23 7.84 4.60
CA MET A 69 11.56 7.30 4.92
C MET A 69 12.64 7.64 3.88
N GLY A 70 12.28 8.22 2.73
CA GLY A 70 13.20 8.46 1.62
C GLY A 70 13.87 7.19 1.13
N TYR A 71 15.17 7.26 0.88
CA TYR A 71 15.99 6.14 0.39
C TYR A 71 15.86 4.88 1.25
N ALA A 72 15.80 5.02 2.59
CA ALA A 72 15.70 3.88 3.49
C ALA A 72 14.43 3.05 3.26
N GLY A 73 13.34 3.67 2.79
CA GLY A 73 12.12 2.98 2.39
C GLY A 73 12.31 2.03 1.19
N GLY A 74 13.35 2.25 0.38
CA GLY A 74 13.73 1.38 -0.74
C GLY A 74 14.05 -0.06 -0.34
N MET A 75 14.35 -0.34 0.94
CA MET A 75 14.55 -1.70 1.44
C MET A 75 13.29 -2.57 1.31
N TYR A 76 12.09 -1.98 1.42
CA TYR A 76 10.83 -2.71 1.21
C TYR A 76 10.69 -3.13 -0.26
N LEU A 77 11.06 -2.24 -1.19
CA LEU A 77 11.11 -2.52 -2.61
C LEU A 77 12.08 -3.67 -2.92
N MET A 78 13.31 -3.58 -2.42
CA MET A 78 14.36 -4.59 -2.64
C MET A 78 13.99 -5.92 -1.99
N GLY A 79 13.48 -5.90 -0.75
CA GLY A 79 13.16 -7.09 0.01
C GLY A 79 12.04 -7.90 -0.65
N TRP A 80 10.95 -7.23 -1.00
CA TRP A 80 9.80 -7.85 -1.65
C TRP A 80 10.10 -8.36 -3.06
N THR A 81 10.82 -7.58 -3.88
CA THR A 81 11.21 -8.03 -5.23
C THR A 81 12.21 -9.17 -5.17
N GLY A 82 13.21 -9.08 -4.29
CA GLY A 82 14.20 -10.11 -4.05
C GLY A 82 13.56 -11.43 -3.60
N GLY A 83 12.54 -11.38 -2.74
CA GLY A 83 11.79 -12.56 -2.32
C GLY A 83 11.05 -13.24 -3.47
N TYR A 84 10.50 -12.48 -4.42
CA TYR A 84 9.91 -13.04 -5.63
C TYR A 84 10.95 -13.73 -6.52
N VAL A 85 12.15 -13.17 -6.63
CA VAL A 85 13.26 -13.80 -7.36
C VAL A 85 13.65 -15.12 -6.68
N LEU A 86 13.77 -15.15 -5.35
CA LEU A 86 14.03 -16.38 -4.60
C LEU A 86 12.92 -17.42 -4.83
N LEU A 87 11.65 -17.01 -4.74
CA LEU A 87 10.50 -17.88 -5.00
C LEU A 87 10.54 -18.46 -6.41
N ALA A 88 10.76 -17.61 -7.42
CA ALA A 88 10.78 -17.99 -8.82
C ALA A 88 11.93 -18.96 -9.17
N LEU A 89 13.11 -18.74 -8.60
CA LEU A 89 14.31 -19.53 -8.90
C LEU A 89 14.42 -20.80 -8.05
N LEU A 90 14.11 -20.71 -6.75
CA LEU A 90 14.42 -21.75 -5.77
C LEU A 90 13.21 -22.60 -5.37
N LEU A 91 11.98 -22.08 -5.45
CA LEU A 91 10.80 -22.79 -4.94
C LEU A 91 9.86 -23.25 -6.07
N ALA A 92 9.48 -22.34 -6.97
CA ALA A 92 8.45 -22.60 -7.97
C ALA A 92 8.67 -23.87 -8.83
N PRO A 93 9.89 -24.16 -9.33
CA PRO A 93 10.12 -25.38 -10.12
C PRO A 93 9.97 -26.67 -9.31
N TYR A 94 10.41 -26.65 -8.05
CA TYR A 94 10.39 -27.83 -7.17
C TYR A 94 8.98 -28.12 -6.69
N LEU A 95 8.27 -27.10 -6.23
CA LEU A 95 6.88 -27.24 -5.81
C LEU A 95 6.04 -27.81 -6.95
N ARG A 96 6.23 -27.31 -8.18
CA ARG A 96 5.50 -27.87 -9.33
C ARG A 96 5.86 -29.33 -9.62
N LYS A 97 7.12 -29.74 -9.41
CA LYS A 97 7.57 -31.12 -9.62
C LYS A 97 6.95 -32.10 -8.62
N PHE A 98 6.72 -31.67 -7.38
CA PHE A 98 6.13 -32.50 -6.32
C PHE A 98 4.62 -32.72 -6.49
N GLY A 99 3.91 -31.86 -7.21
CA GLY A 99 2.54 -32.15 -7.67
C GLY A 99 1.43 -32.10 -6.61
N HIS A 100 1.76 -31.88 -5.32
CA HIS A 100 0.81 -31.65 -4.24
C HIS A 100 0.06 -30.32 -4.38
N TYR A 101 -1.02 -30.19 -3.61
CA TYR A 101 -1.91 -29.04 -3.64
C TYR A 101 -1.58 -27.98 -2.59
N THR A 102 -0.79 -28.32 -1.55
CA THR A 102 -0.47 -27.42 -0.43
C THR A 102 1.01 -27.47 -0.01
N VAL A 103 1.51 -26.37 0.56
CA VAL A 103 2.87 -26.28 1.12
C VAL A 103 3.07 -27.21 2.32
N PRO A 104 2.12 -27.32 3.26
CA PRO A 104 2.28 -28.27 4.37
C PRO A 104 2.41 -29.72 3.93
N ASP A 105 1.67 -30.15 2.91
CA ASP A 105 1.81 -31.51 2.36
C ASP A 105 3.21 -31.73 1.78
N PHE A 106 3.72 -30.74 1.04
CA PHE A 106 5.09 -30.77 0.53
C PHE A 106 6.12 -30.93 1.65
N VAL A 107 6.00 -30.17 2.75
CA VAL A 107 6.91 -30.27 3.90
C VAL A 107 6.79 -31.62 4.59
N GLY A 108 5.56 -32.09 4.81
CA GLY A 108 5.29 -33.39 5.42
C GLY A 108 5.93 -34.54 4.66
N ASP A 109 5.80 -34.54 3.34
CA ASP A 109 6.30 -35.64 2.50
C ASP A 109 7.81 -35.50 2.26
N ARG A 110 8.33 -34.27 2.17
CA ARG A 110 9.78 -34.02 2.01
C ARG A 110 10.61 -34.52 3.18
N TYR A 111 10.05 -34.52 4.39
CA TYR A 111 10.69 -34.97 5.62
C TYR A 111 10.06 -36.26 6.19
N GLU A 112 9.12 -36.87 5.46
CA GLU A 112 8.37 -38.07 5.87
C GLU A 112 7.80 -37.96 7.31
N SER A 113 7.30 -36.78 7.69
CA SER A 113 6.92 -36.45 9.07
C SER A 113 5.59 -35.72 9.17
N ASN A 114 4.64 -36.36 9.85
CA ASN A 114 3.34 -35.75 10.20
C ASN A 114 3.49 -34.57 11.16
N VAL A 115 4.54 -34.56 12.01
CA VAL A 115 4.83 -33.43 12.90
C VAL A 115 5.27 -32.23 12.07
N ALA A 116 6.16 -32.42 11.09
CA ALA A 116 6.59 -31.36 10.19
C ALA A 116 5.41 -30.80 9.37
N ARG A 117 4.50 -31.66 8.91
CA ARG A 117 3.25 -31.27 8.26
C ARG A 117 2.40 -30.39 9.17
N LEU A 118 2.18 -30.80 10.43
CA LEU A 118 1.37 -30.04 11.38
C LEU A 118 1.97 -28.68 11.69
N VAL A 119 3.29 -28.60 11.92
CA VAL A 119 3.99 -27.33 12.13
C VAL A 119 3.81 -26.41 10.92
N ALA A 120 3.96 -26.94 9.70
CA ALA A 120 3.75 -26.16 8.48
C ALA A 120 2.30 -25.67 8.33
N VAL A 121 1.30 -26.46 8.73
CA VAL A 121 -0.12 -26.03 8.77
C VAL A 121 -0.29 -24.86 9.74
N VAL A 122 0.21 -24.97 10.97
CA VAL A 122 0.10 -23.91 11.98
C VAL A 122 0.75 -22.62 11.48
N CYS A 123 1.96 -22.70 10.93
CA CYS A 123 2.64 -21.56 10.33
C CYS A 123 1.84 -20.95 9.18
N ALA A 124 1.31 -21.77 8.26
CA ALA A 124 0.53 -21.28 7.12
C ALA A 124 -0.74 -20.55 7.56
N VAL A 125 -1.45 -21.06 8.58
CA VAL A 125 -2.65 -20.43 9.14
C VAL A 125 -2.29 -19.12 9.83
N PHE A 126 -1.26 -19.11 10.69
CA PHE A 126 -0.81 -17.92 11.40
C PHE A 126 -0.43 -16.78 10.45
N VAL A 127 0.39 -17.08 9.44
CA VAL A 127 0.81 -16.10 8.42
C VAL A 127 -0.39 -15.62 7.61
N SER A 128 -1.28 -16.52 7.19
CA SER A 128 -2.47 -16.16 6.40
C SER A 128 -3.42 -15.24 7.18
N PHE A 129 -3.66 -15.53 8.47
CA PHE A 129 -4.54 -14.72 9.30
C PHE A 129 -3.98 -13.30 9.50
N THR A 130 -2.68 -13.20 9.80
CA THR A 130 -2.00 -11.91 9.97
C THR A 130 -2.07 -11.07 8.69
N TYR A 131 -1.89 -11.71 7.54
CA TYR A 131 -1.98 -11.05 6.24
C TYR A 131 -3.41 -10.57 5.93
N VAL A 132 -4.41 -11.42 6.15
CA VAL A 132 -5.82 -11.08 5.92
C VAL A 132 -6.23 -9.90 6.80
N ALA A 133 -5.81 -9.85 8.07
CA ALA A 133 -6.12 -8.73 8.95
C ALA A 133 -5.66 -7.38 8.39
N GLY A 134 -4.43 -7.31 7.86
CA GLY A 134 -3.92 -6.09 7.21
C GLY A 134 -4.72 -5.69 5.96
N GLN A 135 -5.07 -6.67 5.11
CA GLN A 135 -5.89 -6.40 3.91
C GLN A 135 -7.29 -5.93 4.26
N MET A 136 -7.91 -6.49 5.31
CA MET A 136 -9.25 -6.09 5.74
C MET A 136 -9.27 -4.65 6.20
N ARG A 137 -8.23 -4.16 6.88
CA ARG A 137 -8.11 -2.73 7.22
C ARG A 137 -8.11 -1.85 5.97
N GLY A 138 -7.33 -2.22 4.94
CA GLY A 138 -7.32 -1.49 3.67
C GLY A 138 -8.69 -1.45 3.00
N VAL A 139 -9.39 -2.59 2.95
CA VAL A 139 -10.78 -2.67 2.47
C VAL A 139 -11.70 -1.75 3.28
N GLY A 140 -11.60 -1.77 4.61
CA GLY A 140 -12.38 -0.90 5.50
C GLY A 140 -12.18 0.59 5.23
N ILE A 141 -10.93 1.04 5.05
CA ILE A 141 -10.60 2.45 4.73
C ILE A 141 -11.23 2.84 3.38
N VAL A 142 -11.11 1.99 2.37
CA VAL A 142 -11.66 2.26 1.03
C VAL A 142 -13.20 2.31 1.06
N PHE A 143 -13.85 1.33 1.68
CA PHE A 143 -15.31 1.27 1.74
C PHE A 143 -15.92 2.35 2.64
N SER A 144 -15.31 2.66 3.78
CA SER A 144 -15.76 3.77 4.64
C SER A 144 -15.73 5.10 3.90
N ARG A 145 -14.71 5.34 3.07
CA ARG A 145 -14.62 6.56 2.26
C ARG A 145 -15.74 6.68 1.24
N PHE A 146 -16.10 5.59 0.56
CA PHE A 146 -17.04 5.60 -0.55
C PHE A 146 -18.50 5.43 -0.15
N LEU A 147 -18.77 4.64 0.88
CA LEU A 147 -20.11 4.43 1.41
C LEU A 147 -20.43 5.42 2.55
N GLU A 148 -19.45 6.22 2.97
CA GLU A 148 -19.56 7.16 4.10
C GLU A 148 -20.05 6.48 5.39
N VAL A 149 -19.59 5.24 5.59
CA VAL A 149 -19.88 4.40 6.76
C VAL A 149 -18.66 4.27 7.65
N ASP A 150 -18.85 3.81 8.89
CA ASP A 150 -17.74 3.45 9.78
C ASP A 150 -16.82 2.39 9.15
N ILE A 151 -15.51 2.46 9.46
CA ILE A 151 -14.50 1.51 8.96
C ILE A 151 -14.92 0.06 9.22
N SER A 152 -15.45 -0.25 10.40
CA SER A 152 -15.88 -1.60 10.78
C SER A 152 -16.99 -2.12 9.89
N VAL A 153 -17.97 -1.26 9.57
CA VAL A 153 -19.06 -1.59 8.65
C VAL A 153 -18.51 -1.79 7.23
N GLY A 154 -17.59 -0.92 6.80
CA GLY A 154 -16.88 -1.05 5.53
C GLY A 154 -16.14 -2.39 5.39
N VAL A 155 -15.45 -2.84 6.46
CA VAL A 155 -14.80 -4.15 6.51
C VAL A 155 -15.82 -5.28 6.30
N VAL A 156 -16.94 -5.27 7.03
CA VAL A 156 -17.96 -6.34 6.95
C VAL A 156 -18.56 -6.43 5.55
N ILE A 157 -18.88 -5.29 4.93
CA ILE A 157 -19.40 -5.23 3.56
C ILE A 157 -18.39 -5.81 2.57
N GLY A 158 -17.14 -5.36 2.65
CA GLY A 158 -16.07 -5.85 1.79
C GLY A 158 -15.83 -7.36 1.96
N MET A 159 -15.81 -7.84 3.20
CA MET A 159 -15.70 -9.28 3.51
C MET A 159 -16.83 -10.09 2.89
N ALA A 160 -18.08 -9.63 2.99
CA ALA A 160 -19.23 -10.31 2.43
C ALA A 160 -19.14 -10.44 0.90
N ILE A 161 -18.75 -9.36 0.22
CA ILE A 161 -18.57 -9.36 -1.25
C ILE A 161 -17.47 -10.33 -1.66
N VAL A 162 -16.30 -10.25 -1.00
CA VAL A 162 -15.16 -11.14 -1.26
C VAL A 162 -15.53 -12.60 -1.03
N PHE A 163 -16.23 -12.88 0.08
CA PHE A 163 -16.70 -14.23 0.40
C PHE A 163 -17.62 -14.79 -0.69
N VAL A 164 -18.58 -14.01 -1.18
CA VAL A 164 -19.53 -14.45 -2.23
C VAL A 164 -18.79 -14.82 -3.51
N TYR A 165 -17.94 -13.96 -4.06
CA TYR A 165 -17.30 -14.27 -5.35
C TYR A 165 -16.19 -15.33 -5.22
N ALA A 166 -15.47 -15.38 -4.09
CA ALA A 166 -14.41 -16.35 -3.86
C ALA A 166 -14.96 -17.78 -3.72
N THR A 167 -16.08 -17.95 -3.00
CA THR A 167 -16.72 -19.26 -2.81
C THR A 167 -17.42 -19.76 -4.07
N LEU A 168 -17.99 -18.88 -4.89
CA LEU A 168 -18.66 -19.27 -6.13
C LEU A 168 -17.68 -19.68 -7.25
N GLY A 169 -16.59 -18.94 -7.43
CA GLY A 169 -15.69 -19.10 -8.58
C GLY A 169 -14.52 -20.07 -8.40
N GLY A 170 -14.13 -20.38 -7.15
CA GLY A 170 -12.89 -21.12 -6.87
C GLY A 170 -11.65 -20.47 -7.49
N MET A 171 -10.56 -21.22 -7.62
CA MET A 171 -9.29 -20.72 -8.16
C MET A 171 -9.41 -20.21 -9.60
N LYS A 172 -10.30 -20.81 -10.41
CA LYS A 172 -10.55 -20.36 -11.79
C LYS A 172 -11.18 -18.96 -11.80
N GLY A 173 -12.26 -18.77 -11.04
CA GLY A 173 -12.91 -17.48 -10.90
C GLY A 173 -11.96 -16.42 -10.34
N ILE A 174 -11.29 -16.75 -9.23
CA ILE A 174 -10.30 -15.88 -8.57
C ILE A 174 -9.22 -15.43 -9.56
N THR A 175 -8.68 -16.34 -10.37
CA THR A 175 -7.64 -16.01 -11.35
C THR A 175 -8.13 -14.99 -12.38
N TRP A 176 -9.29 -15.23 -12.99
CA TRP A 176 -9.80 -14.32 -14.03
C TRP A 176 -10.29 -12.99 -13.47
N THR A 177 -10.87 -12.98 -12.26
CA THR A 177 -11.18 -11.72 -11.58
C THR A 177 -9.91 -10.92 -11.32
N GLN A 178 -8.83 -11.58 -10.94
CA GLN A 178 -7.56 -10.91 -10.67
C GLN A 178 -6.83 -10.43 -11.92
N VAL A 179 -7.00 -11.08 -13.07
CA VAL A 179 -6.53 -10.52 -14.35
C VAL A 179 -7.20 -9.18 -14.63
N VAL A 180 -8.50 -9.06 -14.37
CA VAL A 180 -9.21 -7.78 -14.53
C VAL A 180 -8.78 -6.78 -13.45
N GLN A 181 -8.67 -7.21 -12.18
CA GLN A 181 -8.15 -6.36 -11.10
C GLN A 181 -6.76 -5.82 -11.41
N TYR A 182 -5.87 -6.63 -11.99
CA TYR A 182 -4.54 -6.21 -12.40
C TYR A 182 -4.60 -5.00 -13.33
N TRP A 183 -5.40 -5.08 -14.39
CA TRP A 183 -5.56 -3.96 -15.33
C TRP A 183 -6.09 -2.72 -14.65
N VAL A 184 -7.14 -2.85 -13.84
CA VAL A 184 -7.71 -1.73 -13.08
C VAL A 184 -6.65 -1.07 -12.21
N LEU A 185 -5.93 -1.85 -11.41
CA LEU A 185 -4.90 -1.37 -10.48
C LEU A 185 -3.72 -0.72 -11.22
N VAL A 186 -3.16 -1.37 -12.24
CA VAL A 186 -2.02 -0.82 -12.98
C VAL A 186 -2.41 0.46 -13.70
N THR A 187 -3.59 0.54 -14.31
CA THR A 187 -4.01 1.78 -14.97
C THR A 187 -4.29 2.89 -13.95
N ALA A 188 -4.92 2.56 -12.82
CA ALA A 188 -5.22 3.52 -11.76
C ALA A 188 -3.94 4.08 -11.12
N PHE A 189 -2.85 3.30 -11.08
CA PHE A 189 -1.56 3.75 -10.56
C PHE A 189 -0.74 4.53 -11.60
N LEU A 190 -0.60 3.99 -12.82
CA LEU A 190 0.30 4.55 -13.82
C LEU A 190 -0.24 5.85 -14.43
N VAL A 191 -1.54 5.95 -14.72
CA VAL A 191 -2.09 7.13 -15.40
C VAL A 191 -1.86 8.42 -14.60
N PRO A 192 -2.21 8.49 -13.29
CA PRO A 192 -1.90 9.68 -12.50
C PRO A 192 -0.40 9.91 -12.35
N ALA A 193 0.40 8.86 -12.13
CA ALA A 193 1.85 9.01 -11.99
C ALA A 193 2.50 9.60 -13.26
N ILE A 194 2.08 9.15 -14.45
CA ILE A 194 2.52 9.67 -15.74
C ILE A 194 2.11 11.14 -15.91
N ALA A 195 0.85 11.47 -15.60
CA ALA A 195 0.33 12.83 -15.71
C ALA A 195 1.10 13.80 -14.79
N ILE A 196 1.30 13.42 -13.53
CA ILE A 196 2.05 14.22 -12.54
C ILE A 196 3.51 14.38 -12.95
N SER A 197 4.16 13.31 -13.40
CA SER A 197 5.53 13.37 -13.91
C SER A 197 5.67 14.36 -15.06
N PHE A 198 4.70 14.35 -15.99
CA PHE A 198 4.68 15.27 -17.12
C PHE A 198 4.46 16.72 -16.69
N GLN A 199 3.56 16.97 -15.74
CA GLN A 199 3.31 18.31 -15.20
C GLN A 199 4.49 18.88 -14.41
N LEU A 200 5.18 18.06 -13.62
CA LEU A 200 6.31 18.50 -12.81
C LEU A 200 7.59 18.70 -13.62
N THR A 201 7.86 17.83 -14.60
CA THR A 201 9.19 17.72 -15.22
C THR A 201 9.18 17.72 -16.75
N GLY A 202 8.00 17.72 -17.38
CA GLY A 202 7.85 17.55 -18.83
C GLY A 202 8.12 16.14 -19.33
N ASN A 203 8.50 15.19 -18.45
CA ASN A 203 8.78 13.82 -18.82
C ASN A 203 7.60 12.90 -18.47
N PRO A 204 7.00 12.17 -19.43
CA PRO A 204 5.88 11.28 -19.15
C PRO A 204 6.29 9.97 -18.47
N VAL A 205 7.59 9.67 -18.34
CA VAL A 205 8.08 8.45 -17.69
C VAL A 205 8.43 8.78 -16.23
N PRO A 206 7.63 8.37 -15.23
CA PRO A 206 7.81 8.77 -13.82
C PRO A 206 9.19 8.51 -13.26
N GLN A 207 9.81 7.40 -13.67
CA GLN A 207 11.16 7.00 -13.24
C GLN A 207 12.22 8.01 -13.69
N ILE A 208 12.06 8.55 -14.91
CA ILE A 208 12.97 9.56 -15.45
C ILE A 208 12.58 10.93 -14.91
N GLY A 209 11.28 11.23 -14.81
CA GLY A 209 10.76 12.46 -14.22
C GLY A 209 11.25 12.66 -12.79
N MET A 210 11.29 11.61 -11.97
CA MET A 210 11.85 11.65 -10.61
C MET A 210 13.28 12.19 -10.57
N GLY A 211 14.13 11.82 -11.55
CA GLY A 211 15.50 12.31 -11.67
C GLY A 211 15.66 13.60 -12.50
N SER A 212 14.57 14.13 -13.06
CA SER A 212 14.59 15.28 -13.96
C SER A 212 14.47 16.60 -13.19
N ALA A 213 14.80 17.69 -13.87
CA ALA A 213 14.59 19.04 -13.37
C ALA A 213 13.10 19.39 -13.33
N LEU A 214 12.71 20.14 -12.30
CA LEU A 214 11.39 20.74 -12.21
C LEU A 214 11.22 21.81 -13.30
N LEU A 215 10.04 21.84 -13.93
CA LEU A 215 9.65 22.93 -14.83
C LEU A 215 9.54 24.23 -14.02
N GLY A 216 10.30 25.26 -14.42
CA GLY A 216 10.32 26.57 -13.76
C GLY A 216 11.63 26.85 -13.03
N ASP A 217 12.05 25.96 -12.13
CA ASP A 217 13.22 26.18 -11.27
C ASP A 217 14.53 25.64 -11.87
N GLY A 218 14.47 24.66 -12.77
CA GLY A 218 15.66 24.02 -13.35
C GLY A 218 16.46 23.14 -12.38
N ILE A 219 16.03 23.04 -11.11
CA ILE A 219 16.62 22.20 -10.08
C ILE A 219 16.04 20.78 -10.20
N PRO A 220 16.86 19.71 -10.10
CA PRO A 220 16.37 18.33 -10.00
C PRO A 220 15.37 18.15 -8.87
N LEU A 221 14.25 17.47 -9.11
CA LEU A 221 13.20 17.26 -8.09
C LEU A 221 13.77 16.73 -6.78
N LEU A 222 14.64 15.70 -6.85
CA LEU A 222 15.25 15.12 -5.65
C LEU A 222 16.15 16.11 -4.90
N GLY A 223 16.86 16.98 -5.62
CA GLY A 223 17.66 18.04 -5.00
C GLY A 223 16.78 19.10 -4.33
N ARG A 224 15.63 19.43 -4.93
CA ARG A 224 14.64 20.33 -4.30
C ARG A 224 14.04 19.72 -3.04
N LEU A 225 13.73 18.42 -3.06
CA LEU A 225 13.25 17.67 -1.90
C LEU A 225 14.27 17.63 -0.77
N ASP A 226 15.55 17.38 -1.07
CA ASP A 226 16.62 17.41 -0.07
C ASP A 226 16.76 18.81 0.56
N GLY A 227 16.63 19.88 -0.24
CA GLY A 227 16.62 21.26 0.26
C GLY A 227 15.45 21.53 1.21
N LEU A 228 14.22 21.17 0.82
CA LEU A 228 13.03 21.29 1.67
C LEU A 228 13.16 20.46 2.95
N HIS A 229 13.71 19.25 2.86
CA HIS A 229 13.97 18.41 4.02
C HIS A 229 14.97 19.06 4.98
N ALA A 230 16.05 19.64 4.47
CA ALA A 230 17.03 20.37 5.27
C ALA A 230 16.42 21.60 5.95
N GLU A 231 15.62 22.40 5.24
CA GLU A 231 14.93 23.58 5.78
C GLU A 231 13.96 23.21 6.92
N LEU A 232 13.30 22.06 6.82
CA LEU A 232 12.32 21.60 7.80
C LEU A 232 12.92 20.70 8.89
N GLY A 233 14.22 20.39 8.82
CA GLY A 233 14.89 19.52 9.79
C GLY A 233 14.58 18.02 9.66
N PHE A 234 14.15 17.57 8.47
CA PHE A 234 14.08 16.15 8.14
C PHE A 234 15.45 15.60 7.70
N ALA A 235 15.64 14.29 7.81
CA ALA A 235 16.77 13.62 7.17
C ALA A 235 16.71 13.81 5.64
N SER A 236 17.87 13.87 5.00
CA SER A 236 17.99 13.94 3.54
C SER A 236 17.18 12.82 2.89
N TYR A 237 16.39 13.16 1.88
CA TYR A 237 15.47 12.22 1.23
C TYR A 237 16.24 11.18 0.40
N THR A 238 17.37 11.59 -0.19
CA THR A 238 18.18 10.72 -1.06
C THR A 238 19.32 9.98 -0.35
N GLU A 239 19.66 10.38 0.87
CA GLU A 239 20.81 9.83 1.58
C GLU A 239 20.53 8.40 2.10
N ALA A 240 21.37 7.45 1.70
CA ALA A 240 21.16 6.04 1.99
C ALA A 240 21.37 5.65 3.45
N PHE A 241 22.39 6.20 4.10
CA PHE A 241 22.85 5.81 5.44
C PHE A 241 23.25 7.04 6.29
N GLY A 242 22.46 8.11 6.20
CA GLY A 242 22.69 9.38 6.90
C GLY A 242 22.29 9.37 8.38
N ALA A 243 22.62 10.45 9.08
CA ALA A 243 22.18 10.66 10.46
C ALA A 243 20.64 10.78 10.51
N GLY A 244 19.99 9.91 11.28
CA GLY A 244 18.52 9.80 11.32
C GLY A 244 17.93 8.79 10.33
N SER A 245 18.74 8.21 9.43
CA SER A 245 18.37 7.08 8.58
C SER A 245 18.71 5.74 9.25
N TRP A 246 18.24 4.64 8.67
CA TRP A 246 18.48 3.30 9.21
C TRP A 246 19.93 2.84 8.98
N ASP A 247 20.51 2.18 9.99
CA ASP A 247 21.85 1.59 9.88
C ASP A 247 21.95 0.58 8.74
N LYS A 248 23.13 0.49 8.12
CA LYS A 248 23.44 -0.48 7.04
C LYS A 248 23.08 -1.92 7.41
N LEU A 249 23.41 -2.32 8.64
CA LEU A 249 23.12 -3.66 9.15
C LEU A 249 21.60 -3.88 9.25
N ASN A 250 20.86 -2.89 9.77
CA ASN A 250 19.41 -2.97 9.91
C ASN A 250 18.75 -3.08 8.53
N VAL A 251 19.15 -2.24 7.57
CA VAL A 251 18.66 -2.31 6.18
C VAL A 251 18.93 -3.67 5.57
N PHE A 252 20.14 -4.23 5.76
CA PHE A 252 20.49 -5.56 5.25
C PHE A 252 19.63 -6.66 5.89
N CYS A 253 19.55 -6.70 7.23
CA CYS A 253 18.79 -7.71 7.96
C CYS A 253 17.29 -7.65 7.63
N VAL A 254 16.72 -6.45 7.53
CA VAL A 254 15.31 -6.25 7.16
C VAL A 254 15.06 -6.64 5.72
N THR A 255 15.93 -6.25 4.79
CA THR A 255 15.82 -6.68 3.39
C THR A 255 15.85 -8.20 3.29
N LEU A 256 16.79 -8.86 3.96
CA LEU A 256 16.90 -10.33 3.96
C LEU A 256 15.67 -10.99 4.59
N ALA A 257 15.18 -10.47 5.72
CA ALA A 257 13.98 -10.97 6.37
C ALA A 257 12.75 -10.83 5.47
N LEU A 258 12.60 -9.69 4.77
CA LEU A 258 11.54 -9.46 3.80
C LEU A 258 11.66 -10.41 2.60
N MET A 259 12.87 -10.65 2.06
CA MET A 259 13.09 -11.60 0.97
C MET A 259 12.65 -13.01 1.36
N ALA A 260 13.11 -13.49 2.52
CA ALA A 260 12.76 -14.81 3.02
C ALA A 260 11.26 -14.94 3.33
N GLY A 261 10.67 -13.92 3.96
CA GLY A 261 9.24 -13.87 4.27
C GLY A 261 8.38 -13.90 3.02
N THR A 262 8.69 -13.06 2.02
CA THR A 262 7.99 -13.02 0.73
C THR A 262 8.05 -14.36 0.00
N ALA A 263 9.21 -15.02 -0.01
CA ALA A 263 9.35 -16.33 -0.66
C ALA A 263 8.48 -17.43 -0.01
N GLY A 264 8.11 -17.27 1.28
CA GLY A 264 7.30 -18.21 2.03
C GLY A 264 5.78 -17.98 1.95
N LEU A 265 5.30 -16.96 1.23
CA LEU A 265 3.88 -16.57 1.26
C LEU A 265 2.96 -17.64 0.63
N PRO A 266 2.05 -18.26 1.41
CA PRO A 266 1.25 -19.38 0.92
C PRO A 266 0.34 -19.03 -0.27
N HIS A 267 -0.26 -17.84 -0.25
CA HIS A 267 -1.18 -17.38 -1.31
C HIS A 267 -0.48 -17.24 -2.68
N VAL A 268 0.78 -16.80 -2.68
CA VAL A 268 1.58 -16.71 -3.92
C VAL A 268 2.03 -18.10 -4.37
N ILE A 269 2.50 -18.92 -3.43
CA ILE A 269 3.00 -20.27 -3.72
C ILE A 269 1.94 -21.12 -4.44
N VAL A 270 0.68 -21.06 -3.98
CA VAL A 270 -0.41 -21.88 -4.53
C VAL A 270 -0.63 -21.62 -6.03
N ARG A 271 -0.34 -20.41 -6.52
CA ARG A 271 -0.47 -20.07 -7.95
C ARG A 271 0.51 -20.79 -8.85
N PHE A 272 1.62 -21.32 -8.35
CA PHE A 272 2.50 -22.14 -9.17
C PHE A 272 1.95 -23.56 -9.39
N TYR A 273 0.90 -23.96 -8.66
CA TYR A 273 0.20 -25.23 -8.89
C TYR A 273 -0.90 -25.15 -9.95
N THR A 274 -1.33 -23.96 -10.38
CA THR A 274 -2.46 -23.74 -11.32
C THR A 274 -2.05 -23.80 -12.80
N VAL A 275 -0.75 -23.75 -13.09
CA VAL A 275 -0.20 -23.84 -14.45
C VAL A 275 0.01 -25.29 -14.90
N LYS A 276 0.08 -25.57 -16.19
CA LYS A 276 0.19 -26.94 -16.74
C LYS A 276 1.54 -27.61 -16.50
N SER A 277 2.65 -26.88 -16.60
CA SER A 277 4.01 -27.44 -16.63
C SER A 277 5.01 -26.60 -15.84
N VAL A 278 6.18 -27.18 -15.53
CA VAL A 278 7.30 -26.47 -14.90
C VAL A 278 7.78 -25.29 -15.76
N LYS A 279 7.81 -25.47 -17.10
CA LYS A 279 8.13 -24.38 -18.03
C LYS A 279 7.11 -23.24 -17.93
N ALA A 280 5.82 -23.57 -17.87
CA ALA A 280 4.76 -22.57 -17.68
C ALA A 280 4.84 -21.88 -16.31
N ALA A 281 5.25 -22.58 -15.25
CA ALA A 281 5.48 -21.99 -13.93
C ALA A 281 6.59 -20.94 -13.95
N ARG A 282 7.73 -21.23 -14.62
CA ARG A 282 8.83 -20.27 -14.77
C ARG A 282 8.41 -19.03 -15.58
N TRP A 283 7.70 -19.24 -16.69
CA TRP A 283 7.16 -18.14 -17.47
C TRP A 283 6.12 -17.33 -16.70
N SER A 284 5.27 -17.98 -15.91
CA SER A 284 4.32 -17.29 -15.04
C SER A 284 5.03 -16.43 -14.00
N ALA A 285 6.12 -16.91 -13.41
CA ALA A 285 6.93 -16.14 -12.47
C ALA A 285 7.56 -14.91 -13.15
N PHE A 286 8.10 -15.10 -14.36
CA PHE A 286 8.65 -14.01 -15.16
C PHE A 286 7.59 -12.94 -15.48
N TRP A 287 6.40 -13.36 -15.96
CA TRP A 287 5.31 -12.42 -16.24
C TRP A 287 4.84 -11.70 -14.98
N ALA A 288 4.71 -12.42 -13.85
CA ALA A 288 4.38 -11.79 -12.56
C ALA A 288 5.40 -10.71 -12.18
N LEU A 289 6.70 -11.00 -12.26
CA LEU A 289 7.77 -10.05 -11.99
C LEU A 289 7.72 -8.83 -12.92
N LEU A 290 7.48 -9.04 -14.22
CA LEU A 290 7.37 -7.95 -15.20
C LEU A 290 6.18 -7.03 -14.90
N PHE A 291 5.04 -7.60 -14.49
CA PHE A 291 3.85 -6.83 -14.15
C PHE A 291 3.98 -6.10 -12.82
N ILE A 292 4.58 -6.74 -11.82
CA ILE A 292 4.90 -6.12 -10.53
C ILE A 292 5.89 -4.97 -10.72
N SER A 293 6.88 -5.12 -11.61
CA SER A 293 7.90 -4.09 -11.83
C SER A 293 7.33 -2.78 -12.35
N LEU A 294 6.22 -2.80 -13.10
CA LEU A 294 5.56 -1.57 -13.55
C LEU A 294 5.14 -0.67 -12.38
N LEU A 295 4.52 -1.25 -11.34
CA LEU A 295 4.17 -0.51 -10.13
C LEU A 295 5.42 -0.21 -9.30
N TYR A 296 6.27 -1.22 -9.08
CA TYR A 296 7.41 -1.14 -8.16
C TYR A 296 8.46 -0.13 -8.61
N LEU A 297 8.69 0.02 -9.92
CA LEU A 297 9.58 1.05 -10.44
C LEU A 297 8.94 2.44 -10.41
N THR A 298 7.62 2.54 -10.48
CA THR A 298 6.89 3.81 -10.47
C THR A 298 6.67 4.33 -9.05
N ALA A 299 6.54 3.45 -8.06
CA ALA A 299 6.22 3.80 -6.68
C ALA A 299 7.21 4.78 -6.02
N PRO A 300 8.53 4.66 -6.18
CA PRO A 300 9.47 5.67 -5.66
C PRO A 300 9.28 7.06 -6.28
N ALA A 301 8.95 7.13 -7.57
CA ALA A 301 8.65 8.38 -8.25
C ALA A 301 7.37 9.01 -7.70
N THR A 302 6.28 8.24 -7.59
CA THR A 302 5.02 8.70 -7.00
C THR A 302 5.22 9.16 -5.56
N ALA A 303 6.02 8.44 -4.76
CA ALA A 303 6.34 8.81 -3.39
C ALA A 303 7.08 10.16 -3.28
N ALA A 304 8.03 10.40 -4.19
CA ALA A 304 8.76 11.66 -4.27
C ALA A 304 7.84 12.82 -4.71
N PHE A 305 7.02 12.62 -5.75
CA PHE A 305 6.05 13.62 -6.20
C PHE A 305 5.07 14.00 -5.08
N ALA A 306 4.53 13.00 -4.38
CA ALA A 306 3.63 13.21 -3.27
C ALA A 306 4.30 13.94 -2.10
N ARG A 307 5.55 13.57 -1.77
CA ARG A 307 6.31 14.26 -0.71
C ARG A 307 6.50 15.74 -1.04
N TYR A 308 6.83 16.03 -2.30
CA TYR A 308 7.06 17.38 -2.79
C TYR A 308 5.80 18.24 -2.70
N TYR A 309 4.70 17.80 -3.29
CA TYR A 309 3.45 18.55 -3.26
C TYR A 309 2.87 18.69 -1.85
N MET A 310 2.99 17.66 -1.00
CA MET A 310 2.52 17.73 0.38
C MET A 310 3.27 18.80 1.17
N ILE A 311 4.61 18.83 1.11
CA ILE A 311 5.39 19.85 1.80
C ILE A 311 5.05 21.24 1.26
N GLN A 312 5.00 21.39 -0.06
CA GLN A 312 4.74 22.68 -0.71
C GLN A 312 3.34 23.24 -0.42
N SER A 313 2.32 22.38 -0.30
CA SER A 313 0.93 22.79 -0.09
C SER A 313 0.53 22.97 1.37
N LEU A 314 1.23 22.31 2.30
CA LEU A 314 0.92 22.40 3.73
C LEU A 314 1.80 23.41 4.47
N HIS A 315 3.11 23.36 4.27
CA HIS A 315 4.01 24.11 5.14
C HIS A 315 3.86 25.63 4.94
N GLY A 316 3.46 26.35 5.99
CA GLY A 316 3.28 27.79 5.96
C GLY A 316 1.95 28.27 5.37
N SER A 317 1.03 27.36 5.05
CA SER A 317 -0.32 27.69 4.59
C SER A 317 -1.18 28.20 5.75
N GLU A 318 -1.95 29.26 5.51
CA GLU A 318 -2.89 29.82 6.49
C GLU A 318 -4.16 28.97 6.60
N ALA A 319 -4.79 28.97 7.77
CA ALA A 319 -6.01 28.21 8.09
C ALA A 319 -7.11 28.28 7.00
N GLY A 320 -7.33 29.48 6.44
CA GLY A 320 -8.34 29.73 5.41
C GLY A 320 -7.89 29.41 3.97
N ALA A 321 -6.61 29.11 3.78
CA ALA A 321 -6.00 28.78 2.49
C ALA A 321 -5.63 27.30 2.36
N LEU A 322 -6.08 26.46 3.31
CA LEU A 322 -5.85 25.02 3.24
C LEU A 322 -6.45 24.42 1.96
N PRO A 323 -5.71 23.55 1.27
CA PRO A 323 -6.14 23.02 -0.02
C PRO A 323 -7.34 22.08 0.17
N ALA A 324 -8.20 21.98 -0.85
CA ALA A 324 -9.42 21.16 -0.80
C ALA A 324 -9.15 19.69 -0.46
N TRP A 325 -8.01 19.14 -0.93
CA TRP A 325 -7.60 17.77 -0.60
C TRP A 325 -7.43 17.60 0.92
N PHE A 326 -6.89 18.59 1.63
CA PHE A 326 -6.69 18.50 3.08
C PHE A 326 -8.01 18.25 3.80
N HIS A 327 -9.03 19.05 3.49
CA HIS A 327 -10.36 18.91 4.09
C HIS A 327 -11.04 17.59 3.72
N ASN A 328 -10.78 17.02 2.54
CA ASN A 328 -11.29 15.70 2.15
C ASN A 328 -10.73 14.60 3.05
N TRP A 329 -9.43 14.66 3.34
CA TRP A 329 -8.71 13.65 4.14
C TRP A 329 -8.80 13.91 5.66
N GLU A 330 -9.16 15.13 6.06
CA GLU A 330 -9.43 15.43 7.47
C GLU A 330 -10.70 14.73 7.96
N ARG A 331 -11.75 14.67 7.13
CA ARG A 331 -13.01 13.99 7.45
C ARG A 331 -12.84 12.50 7.72
N THR A 332 -11.84 11.87 7.10
CA THR A 332 -11.54 10.44 7.32
C THR A 332 -10.61 10.21 8.52
N GLY A 333 -10.10 11.27 9.15
CA GLY A 333 -9.18 11.20 10.29
C GLY A 333 -7.75 10.78 9.93
N LEU A 334 -7.41 10.70 8.64
CA LEU A 334 -6.09 10.29 8.19
C LEU A 334 -5.08 11.45 8.17
N ILE A 335 -5.58 12.68 8.17
CA ILE A 335 -4.82 13.89 8.49
C ILE A 335 -5.63 14.72 9.47
N LEU A 336 -4.96 15.38 10.39
CA LEU A 336 -5.56 16.24 11.40
C LEU A 336 -4.68 17.48 11.51
N TRP A 337 -5.30 18.64 11.70
CA TRP A 337 -4.58 19.85 12.06
C TRP A 337 -5.07 20.36 13.42
N LEU A 338 -4.11 20.65 14.29
CA LEU A 338 -4.31 21.22 15.62
C LEU A 338 -3.42 22.46 15.73
N ASP A 339 -4.05 23.62 15.56
CA ASP A 339 -3.43 24.95 15.54
C ASP A 339 -2.85 25.36 16.90
N ASP A 340 -1.69 26.01 16.91
CA ASP A 340 -1.11 26.58 18.12
C ASP A 340 -1.68 27.95 18.51
N GLY A 341 -2.50 28.52 17.62
CA GLY A 341 -3.16 29.81 17.77
C GLY A 341 -2.60 30.88 16.84
N ASP A 342 -1.58 30.58 16.04
CA ASP A 342 -1.03 31.47 15.01
C ASP A 342 -1.76 31.38 13.66
N GLY A 343 -2.58 30.33 13.46
CA GLY A 343 -3.37 30.11 12.26
C GLY A 343 -2.56 29.67 11.04
N ARG A 344 -1.33 29.18 11.22
CA ARG A 344 -0.41 28.76 10.16
C ARG A 344 0.05 27.33 10.37
N VAL A 345 -0.09 26.50 9.34
CA VAL A 345 0.31 25.10 9.43
C VAL A 345 1.83 24.95 9.57
N ALA A 346 2.23 24.36 10.69
CA ALA A 346 3.61 23.95 10.96
C ALA A 346 3.81 22.43 10.80
N TYR A 347 4.75 22.05 9.93
CA TYR A 347 5.20 20.67 9.74
C TYR A 347 6.73 20.61 9.62
N HIS A 348 7.36 20.06 10.65
CA HIS A 348 8.79 20.00 10.86
C HIS A 348 9.26 18.56 11.14
N GLY A 349 10.57 18.37 10.97
CA GLY A 349 11.27 17.12 11.24
C GLY A 349 11.47 16.83 12.73
N PRO A 350 12.14 15.71 13.06
CA PRO A 350 12.21 15.18 14.43
C PRO A 350 12.79 16.14 15.46
N ALA A 351 13.73 17.01 15.07
CA ALA A 351 14.37 17.98 15.97
C ALA A 351 13.39 19.05 16.49
N GLU A 352 12.42 19.44 15.67
CA GLU A 352 11.39 20.44 15.99
C GLU A 352 9.99 19.82 16.07
N ALA A 353 9.90 18.50 16.30
CA ALA A 353 8.64 17.77 16.34
C ALA A 353 7.63 18.31 17.37
N GLN A 354 8.09 19.11 18.34
CA GLN A 354 7.21 19.77 19.29
C GLN A 354 6.33 20.88 18.70
N ARG A 355 6.76 21.45 17.58
CA ARG A 355 6.06 22.51 16.84
C ARG A 355 5.14 21.95 15.75
N ASN A 356 5.06 20.63 15.62
CA ASN A 356 4.21 20.01 14.61
C ASN A 356 2.73 20.17 14.96
N GLU A 357 1.97 20.55 13.96
CA GLU A 357 0.51 20.72 14.06
C GLU A 357 -0.26 19.72 13.21
N ILE A 358 0.44 19.00 12.34
CA ILE A 358 -0.13 17.95 11.51
C ILE A 358 -0.03 16.61 12.24
N PHE A 359 -1.18 15.94 12.36
CA PHE A 359 -1.38 14.69 13.08
C PHE A 359 -2.20 13.69 12.27
N ARG A 360 -2.34 12.49 12.82
CA ARG A 360 -3.21 11.41 12.31
C ARG A 360 -3.97 10.77 13.47
N THR A 361 -5.14 10.22 13.20
CA THR A 361 -5.99 9.63 14.27
C THR A 361 -5.45 8.28 14.76
N GLY A 362 -4.81 7.50 13.88
CA GLY A 362 -4.33 6.16 14.22
C GLY A 362 -5.48 5.21 14.59
N THR A 363 -5.42 4.63 15.80
CA THR A 363 -6.48 3.75 16.36
C THR A 363 -7.37 4.47 17.38
N THR A 364 -7.25 5.79 17.50
CA THR A 364 -8.02 6.59 18.47
C THR A 364 -9.49 6.60 18.08
N ALA A 365 -10.39 6.36 19.02
CA ALA A 365 -11.83 6.35 18.76
C ALA A 365 -12.33 7.77 18.42
N ALA A 366 -13.35 7.88 17.57
CA ALA A 366 -13.90 9.18 17.15
C ALA A 366 -14.38 10.04 18.34
N ALA A 367 -14.97 9.42 19.36
CA ALA A 367 -15.40 10.12 20.58
C ALA A 367 -14.22 10.71 21.35
N GLU A 368 -13.15 9.94 21.51
CA GLU A 368 -11.93 10.38 22.20
C GLU A 368 -11.22 11.50 21.41
N LEU A 369 -11.19 11.40 20.08
CA LEU A 369 -10.63 12.47 19.24
C LEU A 369 -11.45 13.77 19.38
N ALA A 370 -12.78 13.68 19.48
CA ALA A 370 -13.64 14.83 19.70
C ALA A 370 -13.35 15.49 21.06
N GLU A 371 -13.13 14.71 22.12
CA GLU A 371 -12.73 15.22 23.43
C GLU A 371 -11.37 15.94 23.36
N ILE A 372 -10.39 15.36 22.67
CA ILE A 372 -9.06 15.97 22.47
C ILE A 372 -9.20 17.30 21.72
N ARG A 373 -10.00 17.36 20.65
CA ARG A 373 -10.24 18.59 19.88
C ARG A 373 -10.87 19.68 20.74
N VAL A 374 -11.94 19.37 21.48
CA VAL A 374 -12.61 20.33 22.38
C VAL A 374 -11.66 20.81 23.49
N ALA A 375 -10.86 19.92 24.07
CA ALA A 375 -9.89 20.30 25.09
C ALA A 375 -8.78 21.20 24.54
N HIS A 376 -8.34 20.95 23.30
CA HIS A 376 -7.34 21.75 22.60
C HIS A 376 -7.89 23.11 22.16
N GLU A 377 -9.12 23.19 21.65
CA GLU A 377 -9.78 24.48 21.33
C GLU A 377 -9.87 25.38 22.58
N ARG A 378 -10.19 24.81 23.74
CA ARG A 378 -10.16 25.54 25.03
C ARG A 378 -8.75 25.99 25.39
N TRP A 379 -7.76 25.15 25.12
CA TRP A 379 -6.34 25.46 25.36
C TRP A 379 -5.90 26.64 24.51
N VAL A 380 -6.20 26.64 23.20
CA VAL A 380 -5.92 27.76 22.30
C VAL A 380 -6.67 29.02 22.73
N ALA A 381 -7.99 28.93 22.96
CA ALA A 381 -8.82 30.08 23.33
C ALA A 381 -8.42 30.73 24.67
N SER A 382 -7.79 29.97 25.57
CA SER A 382 -7.35 30.45 26.89
C SER A 382 -5.85 30.75 26.96
N ALA A 383 -5.13 30.73 25.83
CA ALA A 383 -3.68 30.85 25.76
C ALA A 383 -2.96 29.88 26.73
N GLY A 384 -3.49 28.67 26.85
CA GLY A 384 -2.96 27.58 27.66
C GLY A 384 -3.44 27.52 29.11
N ALA A 385 -4.37 28.38 29.54
CA ALA A 385 -4.84 28.41 30.92
C ALA A 385 -5.93 27.35 31.26
N GLN A 386 -6.67 26.88 30.26
CA GLN A 386 -7.79 25.94 30.42
C GLN A 386 -7.78 24.88 29.31
N GLY A 387 -8.12 23.63 29.63
CA GLY A 387 -8.04 22.53 28.68
C GLY A 387 -6.64 21.90 28.62
N SER A 388 -6.35 21.16 27.55
CA SER A 388 -5.10 20.44 27.36
C SER A 388 -4.60 20.57 25.93
N ASP A 389 -3.29 20.70 25.75
CA ASP A 389 -2.69 20.71 24.40
C ASP A 389 -2.86 19.35 23.72
N GLY A 390 -3.84 19.25 22.82
CA GLY A 390 -4.10 18.04 22.04
C GLY A 390 -2.89 17.56 21.23
N ARG A 391 -1.99 18.48 20.85
CA ARG A 391 -0.75 18.12 20.14
C ARG A 391 0.18 17.32 21.03
N ALA A 392 0.30 17.67 22.31
CA ALA A 392 1.09 16.92 23.27
C ALA A 392 0.50 15.51 23.49
N VAL A 393 -0.82 15.43 23.65
CA VAL A 393 -1.54 14.15 23.85
C VAL A 393 -1.34 13.20 22.65
N LEU A 394 -1.45 13.70 21.42
CA LEU A 394 -1.25 12.88 20.23
C LEU A 394 0.22 12.48 20.05
N ARG A 395 1.17 13.37 20.35
CA ARG A 395 2.61 13.05 20.32
C ARG A 395 3.01 11.95 21.30
N GLU A 396 2.47 11.96 22.52
CA GLU A 396 2.72 10.90 23.51
C GLU A 396 2.28 9.52 23.01
N ARG A 397 1.29 9.47 22.11
CA ARG A 397 0.80 8.25 21.46
C ARG A 397 1.59 7.86 20.21
N GLY A 398 2.64 8.61 19.85
CA GLY A 398 3.40 8.40 18.61
C GLY A 398 2.61 8.75 17.35
N LEU A 399 1.54 9.52 17.48
CA LEU A 399 0.75 10.02 16.37
C LEU A 399 1.33 11.40 16.03
N SER A 400 2.09 11.50 14.95
CA SER A 400 2.67 12.75 14.45
C SER A 400 2.80 12.67 12.94
N GLY A 401 2.54 13.79 12.27
CA GLY A 401 2.46 13.87 10.83
C GLY A 401 1.21 13.21 10.25
N PRO A 402 1.01 13.35 8.93
CA PRO A 402 -0.08 12.68 8.24
C PRO A 402 0.10 11.17 8.27
N ASP A 403 -0.99 10.42 8.06
CA ASP A 403 -0.89 8.99 7.81
C ASP A 403 -0.15 8.75 6.48
N GLY A 404 0.83 7.84 6.48
CA GLY A 404 1.60 7.54 5.27
C GLY A 404 0.72 7.00 4.14
N ASP A 405 -0.41 6.37 4.48
CA ASP A 405 -1.31 5.78 3.49
C ASP A 405 -2.04 6.86 2.64
N ILE A 406 -2.20 8.10 3.13
CA ILE A 406 -2.83 9.16 2.31
C ILE A 406 -1.92 9.64 1.19
N ILE A 407 -0.61 9.50 1.36
CA ILE A 407 0.37 10.17 0.51
C ILE A 407 0.17 9.80 -0.96
N VAL A 408 -0.15 8.55 -1.25
CA VAL A 408 -0.38 8.04 -2.62
C VAL A 408 -1.79 8.34 -3.11
N LEU A 409 -2.76 8.25 -2.22
CA LEU A 409 -4.18 8.41 -2.56
C LEU A 409 -4.53 9.87 -2.83
N ALA A 410 -3.88 10.78 -2.09
CA ALA A 410 -4.06 12.21 -2.21
C ALA A 410 -3.13 12.84 -3.27
N THR A 411 -2.07 12.17 -3.75
CA THR A 411 -1.15 12.76 -4.74
C THR A 411 -1.87 13.39 -5.94
N PRO A 412 -2.88 12.74 -6.55
CA PRO A 412 -3.60 13.33 -7.68
C PRO A 412 -4.48 14.52 -7.32
N GLU A 413 -4.86 14.68 -6.04
CA GLU A 413 -5.58 15.85 -5.53
C GLU A 413 -4.63 16.97 -5.09
N MET A 414 -3.37 16.62 -4.78
CA MET A 414 -2.31 17.55 -4.39
C MET A 414 -1.63 18.22 -5.60
N ALA A 415 -1.56 17.50 -6.73
CA ALA A 415 -1.01 17.96 -8.00
C ALA A 415 -2.08 18.68 -8.83
#